data_AF-A0A369TIC1-F1
#
_entry.id   AF-A0A369TIC1-F1
#
_cell.length_a   1.000
_cell.length_b   1.000
_cell.length_c   1.000
_cell.angle_alpha   90.00
_cell.angle_beta   90.00
_cell.angle_gamma   90.00
#
_symmetry.space_group_name_H-M   'P 1'
#
loop_
_entity.id
_entity.type
_entity.pdbx_description
1 polymer ?
#
loop_
_entity_poly.entity_id
_entity_poly.type
_entity_poly.pdbx_seq_one_letter_code
_entity_poly.pdbx_strand_id
1 'polypeptide(L)'
;MRYDGGRTYGLSATWQLPLDTSVATIKVGPALGLTRDESSDESPELGLKVVAERYIPTDFGSVFLLADLNSIDSSWFVLAQFGLAAPDLSVEVSHGESDTYSETSLALSRTLQDGPVSLRLGYRLESKEAFAGISINTF
;
A
#
# COMPACT_ATOMS: atom_id res chain seq x y z
N MET A 1 -3.28 -17.02 22.20
CA MET A 1 -2.09 -16.24 22.59
C MET A 1 -2.52 -14.79 22.66
N ARG A 2 -2.22 -14.10 23.76
CA ARG A 2 -2.64 -12.73 24.05
C ARG A 2 -1.58 -11.81 23.43
N TYR A 3 -1.97 -10.99 22.45
CA TYR A 3 -1.07 -10.03 21.81
C TYR A 3 -0.87 -8.87 22.80
N ASP A 4 0.23 -8.90 23.55
CA ASP A 4 0.68 -7.77 24.37
C ASP A 4 1.47 -6.81 23.48
N GLY A 5 1.23 -5.51 23.64
CA GLY A 5 1.58 -4.49 22.67
C GLY A 5 3.06 -4.45 22.28
N GLY A 6 3.35 -4.78 21.03
CA GLY A 6 4.57 -4.41 20.31
C GLY A 6 4.31 -3.24 19.36
N ARG A 7 5.34 -2.43 19.08
CA ARG A 7 5.30 -1.43 17.99
C ARG A 7 6.33 -1.79 16.95
N THR A 8 5.89 -1.85 15.70
CA THR A 8 6.76 -2.05 14.54
C THR A 8 6.85 -0.76 13.75
N TYR A 9 8.07 -0.35 13.43
CA TYR A 9 8.35 0.80 12.56
C TYR A 9 9.13 0.32 11.35
N GLY A 10 8.83 0.90 10.19
CA GLY A 10 9.54 0.62 8.94
C GLY A 10 9.99 1.90 8.26
N LEU A 11 11.24 1.92 7.80
CA LEU A 11 11.81 2.98 6.97
C LEU A 11 12.41 2.35 5.71
N SER A 12 12.27 2.99 4.56
CA SER A 12 12.95 2.55 3.34
C SER A 12 13.42 3.73 2.51
N ALA A 13 14.51 3.53 1.77
CA ALA A 13 14.97 4.43 0.72
C ALA A 13 14.98 3.63 -0.58
N THR A 14 14.27 4.10 -1.61
CA THR A 14 14.19 3.37 -2.88
C THR A 14 14.58 4.27 -4.05
N TRP A 15 15.21 3.68 -5.05
CA TRP A 15 15.58 4.35 -6.29
C TRP A 15 14.92 3.65 -7.47
N GLN A 16 14.40 4.44 -8.39
CA GLN A 16 13.88 3.94 -9.66
C GLN A 16 15.03 3.38 -10.50
N LEU A 17 14.86 2.16 -11.01
CA LEU A 17 15.81 1.54 -11.91
C LEU A 17 15.71 2.16 -13.32
N PRO A 18 16.84 2.37 -14.02
CA PRO A 18 16.85 2.91 -15.38
C PRO A 18 16.52 1.83 -16.41
N LEU A 19 15.35 1.20 -16.27
CA LEU A 19 14.82 0.16 -17.16
C LEU A 19 13.71 0.75 -18.04
N ASP A 20 13.34 0.02 -19.10
CA ASP A 20 12.16 0.36 -19.87
C ASP A 20 10.91 0.32 -18.97
N THR A 21 10.22 1.46 -18.90
CA THR A 21 9.03 1.65 -18.05
C THR A 21 7.74 1.34 -18.79
N SER A 22 7.80 0.82 -20.02
CA SER A 22 6.65 0.44 -20.84
C SER A 22 5.73 -0.58 -20.16
N VAL A 23 6.29 -1.46 -19.32
CA VAL A 23 5.53 -2.45 -18.54
C VAL A 23 5.23 -1.96 -17.13
N ALA A 24 6.25 -1.49 -16.40
CA ALA A 24 6.13 -0.95 -15.05
C ALA A 24 7.35 -0.09 -14.68
N THR A 25 7.14 0.84 -13.75
CA THR A 25 8.24 1.52 -13.05
C THR A 25 8.68 0.64 -11.88
N ILE A 26 9.96 0.26 -11.86
CA ILE A 26 10.52 -0.57 -10.79
C ILE A 26 11.44 0.30 -9.92
N LYS A 27 11.24 0.22 -8.60
CA LYS A 27 12.06 0.87 -7.57
C LYS A 27 12.64 -0.19 -6.65
N VAL A 28 13.89 -0.03 -6.24
CA VAL A 28 14.56 -0.92 -5.29
C VAL A 28 15.39 -0.14 -4.30
N GLY A 29 15.53 -0.64 -3.09
CA GLY A 29 16.52 -0.12 -2.15
C GLY A 29 16.43 -0.75 -0.76
N PRO A 30 17.26 -0.27 0.19
CA PRO A 30 17.29 -0.81 1.54
C PRO A 30 16.01 -0.46 2.33
N ALA A 31 15.67 -1.36 3.24
CA ALA A 31 14.66 -1.18 4.26
C ALA A 31 15.26 -1.42 5.65
N LEU A 32 14.72 -0.74 6.65
CA LEU A 32 15.04 -0.90 8.06
C LEU A 32 13.74 -1.08 8.83
N GLY A 33 13.64 -2.18 9.57
CA GLY A 33 12.58 -2.49 10.52
C GLY A 33 13.07 -2.27 11.94
N LEU A 34 12.22 -1.72 12.80
CA LEU A 34 12.46 -1.60 14.22
C LEU A 34 11.28 -2.21 14.96
N THR A 35 11.53 -3.31 15.66
CA THR A 35 10.54 -3.97 16.51
C THR A 35 10.86 -3.65 17.95
N ARG A 36 9.87 -3.09 18.66
CA ARG A 36 9.97 -2.81 20.09
C ARG A 36 9.00 -3.71 20.84
N ASP A 37 9.56 -4.68 21.55
CA ASP A 37 8.86 -5.49 22.53
C ASP A 37 9.05 -4.88 23.94
N GLU A 38 8.04 -4.95 24.80
CA GLU A 38 8.12 -4.38 26.16
C GLU A 38 9.19 -5.02 27.07
N SER A 39 9.76 -6.15 26.65
CA SER A 39 10.67 -6.99 27.44
C SER A 39 12.04 -7.25 26.81
N SER A 40 12.30 -6.76 25.59
CA SER A 40 13.55 -7.01 24.85
C SER A 40 14.13 -5.74 24.26
N ASP A 41 15.45 -5.74 24.03
CA ASP A 41 16.16 -4.66 23.36
C ASP A 41 15.65 -4.48 21.92
N GLU A 42 15.53 -3.21 21.50
CA GLU A 42 15.15 -2.83 20.14
C GLU A 42 16.08 -3.53 19.14
N SER A 43 15.52 -4.44 18.34
CA SER A 43 16.29 -5.25 17.40
C SER A 43 16.08 -4.70 15.99
N PRO A 44 17.07 -3.99 15.42
CA PRO A 44 16.96 -3.48 14.07
C PRO A 44 17.10 -4.62 13.06
N GLU A 45 16.19 -4.65 12.09
CA GLU A 45 16.22 -5.59 10.98
C GLU A 45 16.51 -4.84 9.67
N LEU A 46 17.56 -5.25 8.96
CA LEU A 46 17.88 -4.71 7.64
C LEU A 46 17.31 -5.62 6.55
N GLY A 47 16.69 -5.00 5.56
CA GLY A 47 16.12 -5.71 4.43
C GLY A 47 16.25 -4.98 3.11
N LEU A 48 15.63 -5.56 2.09
CA LEU A 48 15.50 -5.01 0.76
C LEU A 48 14.03 -4.83 0.44
N LYS A 49 13.71 -3.73 -0.22
CA LYS A 49 12.38 -3.41 -0.72
C LYS A 49 12.41 -3.29 -2.23
N VAL A 50 11.44 -3.90 -2.89
CA VAL A 50 11.20 -3.79 -4.33
C VAL A 50 9.76 -3.33 -4.53
N VAL A 51 9.57 -2.27 -5.30
CA VAL A 51 8.24 -1.76 -5.65
C VAL A 51 8.12 -1.74 -7.17
N ALA A 52 7.04 -2.30 -7.69
CA ALA A 52 6.68 -2.21 -9.09
C ALA A 52 5.30 -1.53 -9.20
N GLU A 53 5.24 -0.42 -9.93
CA GLU A 53 4.00 0.35 -10.12
C GLU A 53 3.74 0.61 -11.60
N ARG A 54 2.47 0.64 -11.99
CA ARG A 54 2.07 0.95 -13.36
C ARG A 54 0.77 1.72 -13.37
N TYR A 55 0.80 2.91 -13.97
CA TYR A 55 -0.38 3.67 -14.35
C TYR A 55 -0.69 3.45 -15.83
N ILE A 56 -1.93 3.10 -16.13
CA ILE A 56 -2.44 2.87 -17.48
C ILE A 56 -3.63 3.81 -17.69
N PRO A 57 -3.49 4.87 -18.50
CA PRO A 57 -4.64 5.65 -18.92
C PRO A 57 -5.52 4.80 -19.84
N THR A 58 -6.83 4.92 -19.70
CA THR A 58 -7.81 4.18 -20.50
C THR A 58 -8.93 5.13 -20.94
N ASP A 59 -9.75 4.72 -21.90
CA ASP A 59 -10.87 5.54 -22.37
C ASP A 59 -11.92 5.80 -21.28
N PHE A 60 -12.01 4.93 -20.26
CA PHE A 60 -12.94 5.10 -19.13
C PHE A 60 -12.34 5.89 -17.95
N GLY A 61 -11.04 6.16 -17.96
CA GLY A 61 -10.31 6.76 -16.84
C GLY A 61 -8.93 6.15 -16.70
N SER A 62 -8.71 5.30 -15.70
CA SER A 62 -7.38 4.73 -15.45
C SER A 62 -7.39 3.38 -14.75
N VAL A 63 -6.29 2.65 -14.91
CA VAL A 63 -5.92 1.50 -14.10
C VAL A 63 -4.58 1.80 -13.44
N PHE A 64 -4.51 1.61 -12.13
CA PHE A 64 -3.27 1.68 -11.37
C PHE A 64 -3.00 0.32 -10.72
N LEU A 65 -1.80 -0.19 -10.93
CA LEU A 65 -1.32 -1.44 -10.36
C LEU A 65 -0.09 -1.16 -9.51
N LEU A 66 -0.01 -1.81 -8.36
CA LEU A 66 1.13 -1.74 -7.44
C LEU A 66 1.43 -3.13 -6.90
N ALA A 67 2.71 -3.48 -6.87
CA ALA A 67 3.26 -4.59 -6.11
C ALA A 67 4.42 -4.07 -5.28
N ASP A 68 4.44 -4.40 -4.00
CA ASP A 68 5.43 -4.01 -3.02
C ASP A 68 5.91 -5.28 -2.32
N LEU A 69 7.20 -5.58 -2.42
CA LEU A 69 7.84 -6.73 -1.81
C LEU A 69 8.90 -6.21 -0.84
N ASN A 70 8.93 -6.75 0.36
CA ASN A 70 9.89 -6.38 1.37
C ASN A 70 10.42 -7.65 2.06
N SER A 71 11.74 -7.78 2.15
CA SER A 71 12.35 -8.97 2.76
C SER A 71 12.13 -9.02 4.28
N ILE A 72 11.82 -7.88 4.91
CA ILE A 72 11.45 -7.82 6.33
C ILE A 72 10.08 -8.47 6.51
N ASP A 73 9.99 -9.43 7.44
CA ASP A 73 8.82 -10.27 7.71
C ASP A 73 8.27 -11.02 6.49
N SER A 74 9.12 -11.21 5.46
CA SER A 74 8.72 -11.72 4.13
C SER A 74 7.47 -11.02 3.56
N SER A 75 7.31 -9.74 3.89
CA SER A 75 6.07 -9.02 3.65
C SER A 75 5.88 -8.62 2.19
N TRP A 76 4.65 -8.72 1.70
CA TRP A 76 4.28 -8.27 0.36
C TRP A 76 2.89 -7.66 0.34
N PHE A 77 2.67 -6.76 -0.61
CA PHE A 77 1.40 -6.07 -0.83
C PHE A 77 1.16 -5.87 -2.32
N VAL A 78 -0.07 -6.12 -2.76
CA VAL A 78 -0.51 -5.86 -4.14
C VAL A 78 -1.80 -5.06 -4.13
N LEU A 79 -1.96 -4.21 -5.15
CA LEU A 79 -3.14 -3.38 -5.33
C LEU A 79 -3.47 -3.23 -6.80
N ALA A 80 -4.76 -3.34 -7.10
CA ALA A 80 -5.33 -2.94 -8.38
C ALA A 80 -6.45 -1.93 -8.12
N GLN A 81 -6.32 -0.75 -8.74
CA GLN A 81 -7.29 0.32 -8.65
C GLN A 81 -7.79 0.69 -10.05
N PHE A 82 -9.09 0.79 -10.18
CA PHE A 82 -9.79 1.21 -11.41
C PHE A 82 -10.43 2.56 -11.14
N GLY A 83 -9.98 3.60 -11.83
CA GLY A 83 -10.53 4.95 -11.76
C GLY A 83 -11.45 5.24 -12.93
N LEU A 84 -12.66 5.72 -12.67
CA LEU A 84 -13.64 6.18 -13.64
C LEU A 84 -13.57 7.70 -13.74
N ALA A 85 -13.34 8.25 -14.93
CA ALA A 85 -13.25 9.70 -15.14
C ALA A 85 -14.55 10.45 -14.80
N ALA A 86 -15.70 9.81 -15.00
CA ALA A 86 -17.00 10.28 -14.55
C ALA A 86 -17.77 9.08 -13.99
N PRO A 87 -18.18 9.07 -12.69
CA PRO A 87 -18.33 10.21 -11.78
C PRO A 87 -17.13 10.49 -10.84
N ASP A 88 -15.89 10.39 -11.33
CA ASP A 88 -14.64 10.52 -10.54
C ASP A 88 -14.61 9.60 -9.31
N LEU A 89 -14.77 8.32 -9.61
CA LEU A 89 -14.86 7.23 -8.63
C LEU A 89 -13.73 6.24 -8.90
N SER A 90 -13.10 5.75 -7.85
CA SER A 90 -12.17 4.62 -7.93
C SER A 90 -12.68 3.43 -7.14
N VAL A 91 -12.42 2.24 -7.67
CA VAL A 91 -12.62 0.95 -7.00
C VAL A 91 -11.26 0.32 -6.85
N GLU A 92 -10.95 -0.16 -5.65
CA GLU A 92 -9.67 -0.76 -5.30
C GLU A 92 -9.90 -2.16 -4.73
N VAL A 93 -9.07 -3.10 -5.16
CA VAL A 93 -8.81 -4.34 -4.45
C VAL A 93 -7.33 -4.39 -4.09
N SER A 94 -7.05 -4.75 -2.86
CA SER A 94 -5.68 -4.94 -2.38
C SER A 94 -5.57 -6.17 -1.52
N HIS A 95 -4.37 -6.75 -1.47
CA HIS A 95 -4.04 -7.84 -0.56
C HIS A 95 -2.63 -7.62 -0.04
N GLY A 96 -2.42 -7.83 1.25
CA GLY A 96 -1.10 -7.83 1.84
C GLY A 96 -0.93 -8.97 2.82
N GLU A 97 0.27 -9.55 2.83
CA GLU A 97 0.61 -10.69 3.67
C GLU A 97 2.04 -10.52 4.21
N SER A 98 2.27 -11.05 5.41
CA SER A 98 3.56 -11.20 6.07
C SER A 98 3.49 -12.41 7.01
N ASP A 99 4.57 -12.69 7.73
CA ASP A 99 4.61 -13.77 8.71
C ASP A 99 3.52 -13.66 9.82
N THR A 100 2.95 -12.48 10.05
CA THR A 100 1.97 -12.23 11.12
C THR A 100 0.67 -11.56 10.67
N TYR A 101 0.57 -11.18 9.39
CA TYR A 101 -0.55 -10.42 8.85
C TYR A 101 -0.98 -11.02 7.51
N SER A 102 -2.28 -11.04 7.24
CA SER A 102 -2.85 -11.43 5.94
C SER A 102 -4.21 -10.77 5.83
N GLU A 103 -4.39 -9.91 4.83
CA GLU A 103 -5.63 -9.18 4.65
C GLU A 103 -5.86 -8.80 3.19
N THR A 104 -7.07 -9.07 2.74
CA THR A 104 -7.67 -8.59 1.50
C THR A 104 -8.60 -7.44 1.84
N SER A 105 -8.47 -6.34 1.10
CA SER A 105 -9.35 -5.19 1.25
C SER A 105 -10.03 -4.81 -0.06
N LEU A 106 -11.28 -4.40 0.05
CA LEU A 106 -12.01 -3.73 -1.02
C LEU A 106 -12.27 -2.29 -0.59
N ALA A 107 -12.02 -1.33 -1.48
CA ALA A 107 -12.28 0.07 -1.20
C ALA A 107 -12.90 0.80 -2.40
N LEU A 108 -13.65 1.84 -2.07
CA LEU A 108 -14.19 2.83 -3.00
C LEU A 108 -13.69 4.20 -2.58
N SER A 109 -13.16 4.99 -3.52
CA SER A 109 -12.78 6.37 -3.25
C SER A 109 -13.42 7.33 -4.23
N ARG A 110 -13.83 8.50 -3.75
CA ARG A 110 -14.43 9.56 -4.58
C ARG A 110 -13.90 10.92 -4.17
N THR A 111 -13.56 11.74 -5.16
CA THR A 111 -13.19 13.13 -4.94
C THR A 111 -14.43 14.00 -4.75
N LEU A 112 -14.39 14.89 -3.77
CA LEU A 112 -15.51 15.74 -3.41
C LEU A 112 -15.51 17.02 -4.24
N GLN A 113 -16.55 17.22 -5.05
CA GLN A 113 -16.86 18.49 -5.74
C GLN A 113 -15.68 19.06 -6.54
N ASP A 114 -14.94 18.21 -7.27
CA ASP A 114 -13.71 18.57 -7.99
C ASP A 114 -12.65 19.28 -7.13
N GLY A 115 -12.72 19.08 -5.81
CA GLY A 115 -11.85 19.70 -4.82
C GLY A 115 -10.63 18.84 -4.47
N PRO A 116 -9.77 19.33 -3.56
CA PRO A 116 -8.57 18.61 -3.15
C PRO A 116 -8.87 17.40 -2.26
N VAL A 117 -10.11 17.24 -1.79
CA VAL A 117 -10.47 16.24 -0.79
C VAL A 117 -11.07 15.01 -1.44
N SER A 118 -10.58 13.84 -1.06
CA SER A 118 -11.14 12.56 -1.45
C SER A 118 -11.54 11.74 -0.23
N LEU A 119 -12.73 11.13 -0.28
CA LEU A 119 -13.19 10.17 0.72
C LEU A 119 -12.93 8.75 0.22
N ARG A 120 -12.43 7.88 1.08
CA ARG A 120 -12.22 6.46 0.84
C ARG A 120 -12.99 5.65 1.87
N LEU A 121 -13.78 4.70 1.43
CA LEU A 121 -14.46 3.74 2.30
C LEU A 121 -14.05 2.34 1.87
N GLY A 122 -13.81 1.45 2.82
CA GLY A 122 -13.47 0.09 2.48
C GLY A 122 -13.80 -0.92 3.56
N TYR A 123 -13.55 -2.18 3.22
CA TYR A 123 -13.84 -3.33 4.05
C TYR A 123 -12.71 -4.35 3.93
N ARG A 124 -12.26 -4.83 5.09
CA ARG A 124 -11.27 -5.87 5.29
C ARG A 124 -11.98 -7.22 5.40
N LEU A 125 -11.63 -8.18 4.54
CA LEU A 125 -12.38 -9.43 4.42
C LEU A 125 -12.04 -10.42 5.56
N GLU A 126 -10.79 -10.45 5.99
CA GLU A 126 -10.25 -11.36 6.99
C GLU A 126 -10.53 -10.82 8.40
N SER A 127 -10.22 -9.54 8.67
CA SER A 127 -10.55 -8.92 9.96
C SER A 127 -12.05 -8.61 10.12
N LYS A 128 -12.80 -8.57 9.01
CA LYS A 128 -14.23 -8.23 8.94
C LYS A 128 -14.54 -6.80 9.39
N GLU A 129 -13.60 -5.88 9.20
CA GLU A 129 -13.71 -4.50 9.66
C GLU A 129 -13.94 -3.53 8.49
N ALA A 130 -14.85 -2.58 8.70
CA ALA A 130 -14.99 -1.43 7.81
C ALA A 130 -13.97 -0.35 8.19
N PHE A 131 -13.47 0.39 7.20
CA PHE A 131 -12.61 1.55 7.41
C PHE A 131 -13.05 2.73 6.56
N ALA A 132 -12.67 3.92 7.01
CA ALA A 132 -12.86 5.18 6.31
C ALA A 132 -11.55 5.97 6.32
N GLY A 133 -11.25 6.63 5.21
CA GLY A 133 -10.07 7.45 5.02
C GLY A 133 -10.42 8.76 4.33
N ILE A 134 -9.62 9.79 4.62
CA ILE A 134 -9.70 11.10 3.98
C ILE A 134 -8.31 11.39 3.43
N SER A 135 -8.25 11.79 2.16
CA SER A 135 -7.02 12.28 1.52
C SER A 135 -7.22 13.73 1.10
N ILE A 136 -6.19 14.54 1.25
CA ILE A 136 -6.16 15.94 0.83
C ILE A 136 -4.96 16.10 -0.10
N ASN A 137 -5.23 16.36 -1.38
CA ASN A 137 -4.20 16.69 -2.36
C ASN A 137 -3.97 18.21 -2.38
N THR A 138 -2.78 18.65 -1.97
CA THR A 138 -2.46 20.08 -1.83
C THR A 138 -1.76 20.69 -3.05
N PHE A 139 -1.59 19.95 -4.15
CA PHE A 139 -0.82 20.36 -5.33
C PHE A 139 -1.60 20.16 -6.62
#